data_AF-A0A0D1AS23-F1
#
_entry.id   AF-A0A0D1AS23-F1
#
_cell.length_a   1.000
_cell.length_b   1.000
_cell.length_c   1.000
_cell.angle_alpha   90.00
_cell.angle_beta   90.00
_cell.angle_gamma   90.00
#
_symmetry.space_group_name_H-M   'P 1'
#
loop_
_entity.id
_entity.type
_entity.pdbx_description
1 polymer ?
#
loop_
_entity_poly.entity_id
_entity_poly.type
_entity_poly.pdbx_seq_one_letter_code
_entity_poly.pdbx_strand_id
1 'polypeptide(L)'
;MSMTAGTTKSRPSRAKVALVSAMTLGLAAGGVALAAPAQAATTNYACTVTPLKPVFAGFNSSGTKLVDYQIQVRCYNNRSVYIEQQRWESDDWPNGDDHLGNSSFSRSLGYYSGIVTIHNVRTLTNTEIGNEEVYQKVRHQEGAGGVWSPFTGWKSSGTTSMSN
;
A
#
# COMPACT_ATOMS: atom_id res chain seq x y z
N MET A 1 34.03 1.32 -61.93
CA MET A 1 34.35 0.45 -60.77
C MET A 1 34.36 1.31 -59.50
N SER A 2 33.60 0.88 -58.48
CA SER A 2 33.62 1.24 -57.05
C SER A 2 33.29 2.69 -56.61
N MET A 3 32.14 2.94 -55.97
CA MET A 3 31.82 2.91 -54.51
C MET A 3 32.55 4.07 -53.76
N THR A 4 31.92 4.94 -52.96
CA THR A 4 31.14 4.64 -51.75
C THR A 4 30.42 5.91 -51.23
N ALA A 5 29.31 5.72 -50.50
CA ALA A 5 28.47 6.72 -49.86
C ALA A 5 29.02 7.26 -48.52
N GLY A 6 28.49 8.41 -48.08
CA GLY A 6 28.60 8.91 -46.71
C GLY A 6 27.31 9.60 -46.27
N THR A 7 26.67 9.08 -45.23
CA THR A 7 25.42 9.55 -44.62
C THR A 7 25.67 10.60 -43.53
N THR A 8 24.93 11.71 -43.54
CA THR A 8 24.85 12.65 -42.41
C THR A 8 23.42 12.77 -41.90
N LYS A 9 23.30 12.68 -40.58
CA LYS A 9 22.11 12.63 -39.72
C LYS A 9 21.47 14.02 -39.60
N SER A 10 20.13 14.15 -39.68
CA SER A 10 19.40 15.09 -38.80
C SER A 10 17.87 14.92 -38.82
N ARG A 11 17.35 14.72 -37.60
CA ARG A 11 16.06 15.08 -36.97
C ARG A 11 14.77 15.16 -37.82
N PRO A 12 13.70 14.46 -37.42
CA PRO A 12 12.35 14.90 -37.74
C PRO A 12 11.88 15.97 -36.73
N SER A 13 11.45 17.09 -37.29
CA SER A 13 10.65 18.12 -36.65
C SER A 13 9.26 17.59 -36.30
N ARG A 14 8.66 18.13 -35.24
CA ARG A 14 7.26 17.90 -34.87
C ARG A 14 6.35 18.29 -36.03
N ALA A 15 5.50 17.39 -36.48
CA ALA A 15 4.30 17.73 -37.22
C ALA A 15 3.12 16.95 -36.65
N LYS A 16 2.14 17.72 -36.15
CA LYS A 16 0.81 17.26 -35.80
C LYS A 16 0.17 16.70 -37.08
N VAL A 17 -0.27 15.45 -37.07
CA VAL A 17 -1.11 14.91 -38.15
C VAL A 17 -2.36 14.31 -37.54
N ALA A 18 -3.47 14.80 -38.08
CA ALA A 18 -4.84 14.53 -37.73
C ALA A 18 -5.21 13.06 -37.86
N LEU A 19 -6.19 12.65 -37.07
CA LEU A 19 -7.01 11.47 -37.32
C LEU A 19 -7.59 11.55 -38.73
N VAL A 20 -7.34 10.53 -39.54
CA VAL A 20 -8.19 10.18 -40.68
C VAL A 20 -8.48 8.69 -40.57
N SER A 21 -9.72 8.36 -40.26
CA SER A 21 -10.27 7.01 -40.30
C SER A 21 -10.37 6.56 -41.75
N ALA A 22 -9.74 5.42 -42.08
CA ALA A 22 -10.04 4.67 -43.29
C ALA A 22 -10.09 3.18 -42.95
N MET A 23 -11.27 2.60 -43.13
CA MET A 23 -11.58 1.20 -42.89
C MET A 23 -10.76 0.29 -43.82
N THR A 24 -10.12 -0.72 -43.25
CA THR A 24 -9.66 -1.90 -43.98
C THR A 24 -10.20 -3.14 -43.28
N LEU A 25 -11.10 -3.86 -43.96
CA LEU A 25 -11.49 -5.22 -43.59
C LEU A 25 -10.32 -6.14 -43.97
N GLY A 26 -9.50 -6.48 -42.99
CA GLY A 26 -8.55 -7.59 -43.06
C GLY A 26 -8.83 -8.52 -41.89
N LEU A 27 -9.07 -9.80 -42.18
CA LEU A 27 -9.41 -10.82 -41.18
C LEU A 27 -8.31 -10.95 -40.12
N ALA A 28 -8.51 -10.28 -38.99
CA ALA A 28 -7.82 -10.62 -37.77
C ALA A 28 -8.44 -11.92 -37.24
N ALA A 29 -7.71 -13.03 -37.31
CA ALA A 29 -7.88 -14.13 -36.37
C ALA A 29 -7.43 -13.63 -34.99
N GLY A 30 -8.18 -12.68 -34.45
CA GLY A 30 -8.00 -12.15 -33.12
C GLY A 30 -8.55 -13.19 -32.17
N GLY A 31 -7.65 -13.89 -31.48
CA GLY A 31 -8.03 -14.56 -30.24
C GLY A 31 -8.61 -13.51 -29.32
N VAL A 32 -9.95 -13.49 -29.20
CA VAL A 32 -10.62 -12.71 -28.18
C VAL A 32 -10.23 -13.39 -26.88
N ALA A 33 -9.20 -12.87 -26.22
CA ALA A 33 -9.00 -13.14 -24.82
C ALA A 33 -10.27 -12.60 -24.14
N LEU A 34 -11.20 -13.51 -23.86
CA LEU A 34 -12.34 -13.26 -23.01
C LEU A 34 -11.76 -12.87 -21.65
N ALA A 35 -11.50 -11.59 -21.45
CA ALA A 35 -11.37 -11.02 -20.13
C ALA A 35 -12.75 -11.23 -19.50
N ALA A 36 -12.93 -12.37 -18.84
CA ALA A 36 -14.09 -12.61 -18.01
C ALA A 36 -14.22 -11.38 -17.09
N PRO A 37 -15.42 -10.81 -16.92
CA PRO A 37 -15.59 -9.68 -16.03
C PRO A 37 -15.04 -10.10 -14.67
N ALA A 38 -14.06 -9.35 -14.16
CA ALA A 38 -13.61 -9.51 -12.79
C ALA A 38 -14.83 -9.21 -11.91
N GLN A 39 -15.52 -10.25 -11.48
CA GLN A 39 -16.71 -10.10 -10.66
C GLN A 39 -16.23 -9.46 -9.36
N ALA A 40 -16.67 -8.22 -9.13
CA ALA A 40 -16.44 -7.52 -7.89
C ALA A 40 -17.15 -8.31 -6.80
N ALA A 41 -16.39 -9.15 -6.10
CA ALA A 41 -16.95 -9.94 -5.05
C ALA A 41 -17.30 -9.04 -3.89
N THR A 42 -18.58 -9.01 -3.58
CA THR A 42 -19.09 -8.51 -2.31
C THR A 42 -18.72 -9.54 -1.25
N THR A 43 -17.44 -9.60 -0.88
CA THR A 43 -17.02 -10.34 0.30
C THR A 43 -17.53 -9.56 1.51
N ASN A 44 -18.52 -10.10 2.21
CA ASN A 44 -18.85 -9.61 3.55
C ASN A 44 -17.59 -9.72 4.41
N TYR A 45 -17.04 -8.59 4.83
CA TYR A 45 -15.89 -8.54 5.73
C TYR A 45 -16.21 -9.35 6.98
N ALA A 46 -15.37 -10.33 7.29
CA ALA A 46 -15.49 -11.22 8.43
C ALA A 46 -14.40 -10.96 9.48
N CYS A 47 -13.49 -10.02 9.20
CA CYS A 47 -12.41 -9.64 10.08
C CYS A 47 -12.55 -8.20 10.57
N THR A 48 -12.04 -7.98 11.77
CA THR A 48 -11.80 -6.66 12.33
C THR A 48 -10.30 -6.45 12.37
N VAL A 49 -9.83 -5.38 11.75
CA VAL A 49 -8.44 -4.92 11.78
C VAL A 49 -8.42 -3.55 12.45
N THR A 50 -7.73 -3.48 13.58
CA THR A 50 -7.72 -2.30 14.45
C THR A 50 -6.28 -1.88 14.69
N PRO A 51 -5.86 -0.69 14.22
CA PRO A 51 -4.57 -0.13 14.57
C PRO A 51 -4.62 0.33 16.03
N LEU A 52 -3.67 -0.12 16.85
CA LEU A 52 -3.56 0.35 18.23
C LEU A 52 -2.71 1.61 18.31
N LYS A 53 -2.88 2.38 19.39
CA LYS A 53 -1.98 3.49 19.71
C LYS A 53 -0.54 2.95 19.82
N PRO A 54 0.47 3.56 19.15
CA PRO A 54 1.85 3.08 19.21
C PRO A 54 2.41 3.11 20.63
N VAL A 55 3.29 2.17 20.97
CA VAL A 55 3.86 2.08 22.33
C VAL A 55 5.38 2.02 22.29
N PHE A 56 6.01 2.52 23.36
CA PHE A 56 7.45 2.42 23.54
C PHE A 56 7.86 0.94 23.64
N ALA A 57 8.87 0.55 22.87
CA ALA A 57 9.31 -0.84 22.71
C ALA A 57 10.77 -1.07 23.14
N GLY A 58 11.34 -0.15 23.93
CA GLY A 58 12.72 -0.22 24.39
C GLY A 58 13.68 0.59 23.52
N PHE A 59 14.95 0.20 23.53
CA PHE A 59 16.01 0.84 22.75
C PHE A 59 16.69 -0.18 21.85
N ASN A 60 17.16 0.26 20.68
CA ASN A 60 18.06 -0.54 19.86
C ASN A 60 19.48 -0.55 20.46
N SER A 61 20.40 -1.29 19.84
CA SER A 61 21.79 -1.40 20.30
C SER A 61 22.57 -0.08 20.29
N SER A 62 22.10 0.92 19.54
CA SER A 62 22.71 2.26 19.48
C SER A 62 22.10 3.24 20.50
N GLY A 63 21.18 2.78 21.35
CA GLY A 63 20.50 3.62 22.33
C GLY A 63 19.36 4.46 21.76
N THR A 64 18.93 4.23 20.52
CA THR A 64 17.76 4.93 19.94
C THR A 64 16.46 4.25 20.36
N LYS A 65 15.43 5.04 20.69
CA LYS A 65 14.11 4.52 21.07
C LYS A 65 13.47 3.71 19.94
N LEU A 66 12.75 2.68 20.34
CA LEU A 66 11.93 1.84 19.48
C LEU A 66 10.44 2.09 19.78
N VAL A 67 9.63 2.08 18.73
CA VAL A 67 8.19 2.20 18.77
C VAL A 67 7.57 0.97 18.15
N ASP A 68 6.61 0.37 18.82
CA ASP A 68 5.82 -0.75 18.29
C ASP A 68 4.44 -0.27 17.81
N TYR A 69 4.23 -0.39 16.50
CA TYR A 69 2.98 -0.06 15.83
C TYR A 69 2.10 -1.30 15.73
N GLN A 70 1.40 -1.60 16.82
CA GLN A 70 0.60 -2.83 16.95
C GLN A 70 -0.70 -2.78 16.16
N ILE A 71 -1.07 -3.90 15.55
CA ILE A 71 -2.35 -4.07 14.84
C ILE A 71 -3.04 -5.31 15.39
N GLN A 72 -4.24 -5.15 15.95
CA GLN A 72 -5.09 -6.27 16.36
C GLN A 72 -5.95 -6.74 15.20
N VAL A 73 -5.95 -8.05 14.97
CA VAL A 73 -6.76 -8.71 13.95
C VAL A 73 -7.59 -9.81 14.59
N ARG A 74 -8.90 -9.79 14.36
CA ARG A 74 -9.80 -10.87 14.74
C ARG A 74 -10.72 -11.21 13.58
N CYS A 75 -10.77 -12.48 13.20
CA CYS A 75 -11.64 -12.97 12.14
C CYS A 75 -12.68 -13.94 12.71
N TYR A 76 -13.91 -13.85 12.23
CA TYR A 76 -15.02 -14.74 12.62
C TYR A 76 -15.22 -15.89 11.64
N ASN A 77 -14.70 -15.76 10.41
CA ASN A 77 -14.64 -16.81 9.40
C ASN A 77 -13.21 -16.96 8.89
N ASN A 78 -12.90 -18.09 8.26
CA ASN A 78 -11.60 -18.32 7.63
C ASN A 78 -11.39 -17.31 6.49
N ARG A 79 -10.37 -16.47 6.64
CA ARG A 79 -10.01 -15.40 5.70
C ARG A 79 -8.50 -15.29 5.56
N SER A 80 -8.06 -15.04 4.34
CA SER A 80 -6.75 -14.44 4.09
C SER A 80 -6.89 -12.94 4.23
N VAL A 81 -6.24 -12.32 5.21
CA VAL A 81 -6.25 -10.88 5.42
C VAL A 81 -4.94 -10.31 4.87
N TYR A 82 -5.06 -9.31 3.99
CA TYR A 82 -3.94 -8.48 3.55
C TYR A 82 -4.11 -7.08 4.12
N ILE A 83 -3.13 -6.60 4.87
CA ILE A 83 -3.16 -5.34 5.60
C ILE A 83 -2.07 -4.45 5.04
N GLU A 84 -2.43 -3.20 4.74
CA GLU A 84 -1.49 -2.12 4.48
C GLU A 84 -1.46 -1.17 5.67
N GLN A 85 -0.27 -0.70 5.99
CA GLN A 85 0.00 0.22 7.08
C GLN A 85 0.82 1.41 6.59
N GLN A 86 0.44 2.60 7.06
CA GLN A 86 1.23 3.82 6.99
C GLN A 86 1.57 4.27 8.42
N ARG A 87 2.80 4.73 8.64
CA ARG A 87 3.26 5.33 9.89
C ARG A 87 3.50 6.81 9.65
N TRP A 88 3.12 7.63 10.62
CA TRP A 88 3.11 9.07 10.51
C TRP A 88 3.60 9.68 11.83
N GLU A 89 4.22 10.83 11.72
CA GLU A 89 4.49 11.79 12.78
C GLU A 89 3.45 12.93 12.62
N SER A 90 3.00 13.52 13.71
CA SER A 90 1.85 14.41 13.75
C SER A 90 2.29 15.82 14.11
N ASP A 91 2.42 16.66 13.10
CA ASP A 91 2.72 18.07 13.28
C ASP A 91 1.53 18.92 13.74
N ASP A 92 1.85 20.03 14.41
CA ASP A 92 0.90 21.11 14.63
C ASP A 92 0.68 21.95 13.35
N TRP A 93 -0.55 22.45 13.18
CA TRP A 93 -0.88 23.38 12.10
C TRP A 93 0.02 24.63 12.15
N PRO A 94 0.53 25.14 11.00
CA PRO A 94 0.12 24.86 9.62
C PRO A 94 0.89 23.74 8.91
N ASN A 95 1.81 23.07 9.60
CA ASN A 95 2.54 21.96 9.03
C ASN A 95 1.62 20.74 8.91
N GLY A 96 1.95 19.83 7.99
CA GLY A 96 1.19 18.61 7.79
C GLY A 96 2.05 17.41 8.13
N ASP A 97 1.43 16.43 8.78
CA ASP A 97 2.02 15.18 9.25
C ASP A 97 3.12 14.58 8.34
N ASP A 98 4.26 14.28 8.94
CA ASP A 98 5.38 13.65 8.27
C ASP A 98 5.17 12.14 8.05
N HIS A 99 5.38 11.67 6.81
CA HIS A 99 5.26 10.25 6.49
C HIS A 99 6.52 9.47 6.87
N LEU A 100 6.38 8.53 7.82
CA LEU A 100 7.49 7.72 8.35
C LEU A 100 7.70 6.39 7.60
N GLY A 101 6.78 6.03 6.71
CA GLY A 101 6.91 4.89 5.81
C GLY A 101 5.78 3.88 5.87
N ASN A 102 5.85 2.92 4.93
CA ASN A 102 4.80 1.92 4.70
C ASN A 102 5.23 0.52 5.15
N SER A 103 4.26 -0.35 5.44
CA SER A 103 4.48 -1.78 5.67
C SER A 103 3.22 -2.55 5.25
N SER A 104 3.37 -3.83 4.92
CA SER A 104 2.24 -4.70 4.60
C SER A 104 2.37 -6.06 5.29
N PHE A 105 1.23 -6.67 5.59
CA PHE A 105 1.15 -7.91 6.34
C PHE A 105 0.09 -8.83 5.75
N SER A 106 0.40 -10.12 5.66
CA SER A 106 -0.56 -11.16 5.28
C SER A 106 -0.75 -12.13 6.43
N ARG A 107 -2.00 -12.51 6.72
CA ARG A 107 -2.35 -13.57 7.69
C ARG A 107 -3.49 -14.40 7.15
N SER A 108 -3.48 -15.71 7.43
CA SER A 108 -4.65 -16.56 7.28
C SER A 108 -5.21 -16.82 8.67
N LEU A 109 -6.42 -16.35 8.95
CA LEU A 109 -7.03 -16.38 10.28
C LEU A 109 -8.46 -16.88 10.18
N GLY A 110 -8.95 -17.50 11.24
CA GLY A 110 -10.32 -17.93 11.39
C GLY A 110 -10.84 -17.71 12.80
N TYR A 111 -12.05 -18.19 13.07
CA TYR A 111 -12.70 -18.05 14.38
C TYR A 111 -11.80 -18.50 15.55
N TYR A 112 -11.15 -19.66 15.40
CA TYR A 112 -10.31 -20.26 16.44
C TYR A 112 -8.92 -19.61 16.58
N SER A 113 -8.53 -18.72 15.66
CA SER A 113 -7.29 -17.95 15.81
C SER A 113 -7.35 -16.94 16.95
N GLY A 114 -8.57 -16.60 17.41
CA GLY A 114 -8.77 -15.57 18.43
C GLY A 114 -8.35 -14.17 17.93
N ILE A 115 -7.91 -13.34 18.86
CA ILE A 115 -7.31 -12.04 18.56
C ILE A 115 -5.81 -12.26 18.35
N VAL A 116 -5.31 -11.84 17.19
CA VAL A 116 -3.88 -11.86 16.87
C VAL A 116 -3.37 -10.43 16.85
N THR A 117 -2.27 -10.18 17.56
CA THR A 117 -1.54 -8.91 17.49
C THR A 117 -0.37 -9.05 16.53
N ILE A 118 -0.32 -8.18 15.53
CA ILE A 118 0.84 -7.99 14.66
C ILE A 118 1.68 -6.87 15.26
N HIS A 119 2.96 -7.16 15.52
CA HIS A 119 3.94 -6.20 16.01
C HIS A 119 4.75 -5.65 14.84
N ASN A 120 4.94 -4.33 14.80
CA ASN A 120 5.82 -3.67 13.82
C ASN A 120 6.72 -2.70 14.56
N VAL A 121 7.82 -3.23 15.07
CA VAL A 121 8.80 -2.44 15.82
C VAL A 121 9.71 -1.68 14.86
N ARG A 122 9.81 -0.38 15.07
CA ARG A 122 10.59 0.55 14.24
C ARG A 122 11.36 1.51 15.13
N THR A 123 12.49 1.98 14.66
CA THR A 123 13.20 3.10 15.30
C THR A 123 12.27 4.31 15.34
N LEU A 124 12.23 5.01 16.47
CA LEU A 124 11.61 6.32 16.55
C LEU A 124 12.42 7.25 15.63
N THR A 125 11.81 7.69 14.54
CA THR A 125 12.40 8.72 13.69
C THR A 125 12.35 10.01 14.49
N ASN A 126 13.47 10.74 14.52
CA ASN A 126 13.49 12.12 14.99
C ASN A 126 13.27 13.02 13.78
N THR A 127 12.08 13.58 13.62
CA THR A 127 11.80 14.54 12.54
C THR A 127 11.95 15.98 13.01
N GLU A 128 11.87 16.26 14.32
CA GLU A 128 11.90 17.63 14.84
C GLU A 128 12.55 17.80 16.24
N ILE A 129 12.64 19.06 16.67
CA ILE A 129 13.10 19.40 18.02
C ILE A 129 11.92 19.21 18.98
N GLY A 130 11.96 18.13 19.77
CA GLY A 130 10.98 17.93 20.82
C GLY A 130 10.69 16.47 21.08
N ASN A 131 9.44 16.22 21.48
CA ASN A 131 8.86 14.90 21.40
C ASN A 131 8.46 14.61 19.96
N GLU A 132 8.22 13.34 19.67
CA GLU A 132 7.73 12.85 18.40
C GLU A 132 6.30 12.33 18.62
N GLU A 133 5.34 12.86 17.87
CA GLU A 133 3.92 12.57 18.00
C GLU A 133 3.48 11.51 16.98
N VAL A 134 3.86 10.25 17.23
CA VAL A 134 3.67 9.19 16.24
C VAL A 134 2.31 8.51 16.28
N TYR A 135 1.80 8.15 15.10
CA TYR A 135 0.57 7.37 14.92
C TYR A 135 0.63 6.48 13.67
N GLN A 136 -0.40 5.65 13.46
CA GLN A 136 -0.49 4.77 12.28
C GLN A 136 -1.88 4.79 11.65
N LYS A 137 -1.93 4.51 10.34
CA LYS A 137 -3.14 4.22 9.58
C LYS A 137 -3.06 2.81 9.03
N VAL A 138 -4.18 2.08 9.05
CA VAL A 138 -4.29 0.76 8.40
C VAL A 138 -5.52 0.67 7.52
N ARG A 139 -5.39 -0.06 6.42
CA ARG A 139 -6.51 -0.57 5.63
C ARG A 139 -6.28 -2.03 5.31
N HIS A 140 -7.32 -2.76 4.97
CA HIS A 140 -7.18 -4.18 4.67
C HIS A 140 -8.16 -4.64 3.61
N GLN A 141 -7.87 -5.79 3.02
CA GLN A 141 -8.78 -6.55 2.19
C GLN A 141 -8.78 -8.02 2.65
N GLU A 142 -9.87 -8.72 2.37
CA GLU A 142 -10.09 -10.10 2.77
C GLU A 142 -10.26 -11.02 1.55
N GLY A 143 -9.53 -12.12 1.54
CA GLY A 143 -9.57 -13.17 0.55
C GLY A 143 -10.29 -14.41 1.07
N ALA A 144 -11.14 -15.01 0.25
CA ALA A 144 -11.75 -16.31 0.50
C ALA A 144 -12.03 -17.04 -0.82
N GLY A 145 -11.67 -18.32 -0.91
CA GLY A 145 -11.91 -19.13 -2.11
C GLY A 145 -11.26 -18.56 -3.39
N GLY A 146 -10.11 -17.89 -3.26
CA GLY A 146 -9.41 -17.24 -4.39
C GLY A 146 -9.96 -15.87 -4.79
N VAL A 147 -10.98 -15.38 -4.09
CA VAL A 147 -11.67 -14.12 -4.38
C VAL A 147 -11.38 -13.10 -3.29
N TRP A 148 -11.05 -11.87 -3.67
CA TRP A 148 -10.67 -10.78 -2.74
C TRP A 148 -11.72 -9.68 -2.70
N SER A 149 -11.97 -9.15 -1.49
CA SER A 149 -12.71 -7.90 -1.31
C SER A 149 -11.91 -6.72 -1.87
N PRO A 150 -12.54 -5.57 -2.14
CA PRO A 150 -11.81 -4.30 -2.20
C PRO A 150 -11.11 -4.01 -0.86
N PHE A 151 -10.20 -3.03 -0.86
CA PHE A 151 -9.69 -2.49 0.39
C PHE A 151 -10.76 -1.72 1.15
N THR A 152 -10.72 -1.79 2.48
CA THR A 152 -11.42 -0.85 3.35
C THR A 152 -10.86 0.57 3.21
N GLY A 153 -11.60 1.54 3.74
CA GLY A 153 -11.02 2.85 4.05
C GLY A 153 -9.88 2.72 5.07
N TRP A 154 -9.02 3.76 5.12
CA TRP A 154 -7.99 3.89 6.15
C TRP A 154 -8.63 4.14 7.51
N LYS A 155 -8.15 3.43 8.54
CA LYS A 155 -8.46 3.66 9.95
C LYS A 155 -7.20 4.14 10.65
N SER A 156 -7.30 5.22 11.42
CA SER A 156 -6.18 5.75 12.22
C SER A 156 -6.18 5.17 13.63
N SER A 157 -4.99 5.02 14.22
CA SER A 157 -4.83 4.86 15.67
C SER A 157 -4.95 6.20 16.39
N GLY A 158 -4.89 6.17 17.72
CA GLY A 158 -4.49 7.37 18.49
C GLY A 158 -3.00 7.66 18.36
N THR A 159 -2.62 8.88 18.73
CA THR A 159 -1.24 9.40 18.71
C THR A 159 -0.54 9.17 20.05
N THR A 160 0.77 8.92 19.99
CA THR A 160 1.67 8.83 21.14
C THR A 160 2.79 9.84 21.02
N SER A 161 2.88 10.75 21.99
CA SER A 161 4.03 11.64 22.15
C SER A 161 5.16 10.89 22.89
N MET A 162 6.35 10.86 22.31
CA MET A 162 7.54 10.26 22.94
C MET A 162 8.71 11.23 22.82
N SER A 163 9.43 11.46 23.92
CA SER A 163 10.67 12.23 23.80
C SER A 163 11.64 11.53 22.86
N ASN A 164 12.50 12.30 22.20
CA ASN A 164 13.69 11.77 21.55
C ASN A 164 14.70 11.18 22.54
#